data_AF-A0AAV3Q7C8-F1
#
_entry.id   AF-A0AAV3Q7C8-F1
#
_cell.length_a   1.000
_cell.length_b   1.000
_cell.length_c   1.000
_cell.angle_alpha   90.00
_cell.angle_beta   90.00
_cell.angle_gamma   90.00
#
_symmetry.space_group_name_H-M   'P 1'
#
loop_
_entity.id
_entity.type
_entity.pdbx_description
1 polymer ?
#
loop_
_entity_poly.entity_id
_entity_poly.type
_entity_poly.pdbx_seq_one_letter_code
_entity_poly.pdbx_strand_id
1 'polypeptide(L)'
;MEKSLMLIPQIRTDTRRWTTKITITEDIPVMTCSTGSDLKLKRYVFTDDEGNQTSVSIFGDLINVYSPVLQLYKVYEISNAQVRFVQPQYQILNQPNQWILQRHTLIRPMPRDNPNLYHILDDLTPLSQIASTLKNGIQSVGM
;
A
#
# COMPACT_ATOMS: atom_id res chain seq x y z
N MET A 1 28.37 3.21 -2.69
CA MET A 1 27.64 2.81 -1.47
C MET A 1 26.47 1.97 -1.89
N GLU A 2 26.43 0.73 -1.46
CA GLU A 2 25.32 -0.18 -1.70
C GLU A 2 24.09 0.33 -0.96
N LYS A 3 22.97 0.48 -1.67
CA LYS A 3 21.73 1.05 -1.14
C LYS A 3 21.02 -0.05 -0.34
N SER A 4 21.04 0.02 0.99
CA SER A 4 20.34 -0.97 1.83
C SER A 4 18.83 -0.77 1.71
N LEU A 5 18.13 -1.82 1.26
CA LEU A 5 16.67 -1.86 1.17
C LEU A 5 16.08 -2.31 2.50
N MET A 6 15.06 -1.61 2.96
CA MET A 6 14.30 -1.94 4.17
C MET A 6 12.98 -2.58 3.80
N LEU A 7 12.51 -3.50 4.64
CA LEU A 7 11.13 -4.01 4.59
C LEU A 7 10.17 -2.99 5.19
N ILE A 8 8.89 -3.08 4.83
CA ILE A 8 7.85 -2.16 5.32
C ILE A 8 7.79 -2.10 6.86
N PRO A 9 7.84 -3.23 7.61
CA PRO A 9 7.76 -3.19 9.08
C PRO A 9 8.92 -2.46 9.76
N GLN A 10 10.07 -2.33 9.06
CA GLN A 10 11.25 -1.64 9.57
C GLN A 10 11.14 -0.12 9.44
N ILE A 11 10.21 0.37 8.59
CA ILE A 11 10.02 1.79 8.29
C ILE A 11 8.98 2.38 9.24
N ARG A 12 9.45 3.18 10.20
CA ARG A 12 8.67 3.83 11.25
C ARG A 12 8.64 5.35 11.06
N THR A 13 7.85 6.04 11.87
CA THR A 13 7.67 7.51 11.79
C THR A 13 8.94 8.32 12.02
N ASP A 14 9.92 7.76 12.72
CA ASP A 14 11.22 8.34 13.02
C ASP A 14 12.32 7.91 12.03
N THR A 15 12.06 6.92 11.19
CA THR A 15 13.01 6.42 10.20
C THR A 15 13.28 7.48 9.12
N ARG A 16 14.55 7.80 8.91
CA ARG A 16 15.00 8.77 7.90
C ARG A 16 15.83 8.10 6.82
N ARG A 17 15.84 8.68 5.61
CA ARG A 17 16.70 8.25 4.49
C ARG A 17 16.56 6.77 4.14
N TRP A 18 15.32 6.27 4.17
CA TRP A 18 15.02 4.88 3.89
C TRP A 18 14.70 4.67 2.42
N THR A 19 14.83 3.43 1.98
CA THR A 19 14.41 2.97 0.66
C THR A 19 13.84 1.56 0.80
N THR A 20 12.79 1.27 0.05
CA THR A 20 12.18 -0.04 0.00
C THR A 20 11.74 -0.38 -1.42
N LYS A 21 11.65 -1.67 -1.70
CA LYS A 21 11.10 -2.21 -2.94
C LYS A 21 9.66 -2.62 -2.66
N ILE A 22 8.74 -2.14 -3.48
CA ILE A 22 7.30 -2.37 -3.32
C ILE A 22 6.67 -2.79 -4.64
N THR A 23 5.59 -3.54 -4.52
CA THR A 23 4.62 -3.80 -5.57
C THR A 23 3.33 -3.09 -5.23
N ILE A 24 2.70 -2.43 -6.20
CA ILE A 24 1.37 -1.83 -6.01
C ILE A 24 0.32 -2.93 -6.11
N THR A 25 -0.42 -3.20 -5.04
CA THR A 25 -1.39 -4.31 -4.98
C THR A 25 -2.83 -3.85 -5.02
N GLU A 26 -3.11 -2.62 -4.60
CA GLU A 26 -4.41 -1.97 -4.77
C GLU A 26 -4.26 -0.52 -5.24
N ASP A 27 -5.16 -0.10 -6.12
CA ASP A 27 -5.34 1.29 -6.58
C ASP A 27 -6.78 1.72 -6.24
N ILE A 28 -6.92 2.61 -5.25
CA ILE A 28 -8.22 3.07 -4.76
C ILE A 28 -8.63 4.33 -5.53
N PRO A 29 -9.88 4.42 -6.03
CA PRO A 29 -10.38 5.59 -6.74
C PRO A 29 -10.17 6.90 -5.99
N VAL A 30 -9.99 7.98 -6.75
CA VAL A 30 -9.84 9.33 -6.18
C VAL A 30 -11.11 9.72 -5.43
N MET A 31 -10.92 10.16 -4.19
CA MET A 31 -11.97 10.71 -3.33
C MET A 31 -11.83 12.23 -3.26
N THR A 32 -12.95 12.94 -3.20
CA THR A 32 -12.99 14.37 -2.92
C THR A 32 -13.49 14.57 -1.49
N CYS A 33 -12.73 15.26 -0.65
CA CYS A 33 -13.16 15.58 0.71
C CYS A 33 -14.26 16.64 0.68
N SER A 34 -15.37 16.42 1.39
CA SER A 34 -16.55 17.30 1.38
C SER A 34 -16.44 18.53 2.29
N THR A 35 -15.38 18.63 3.10
CA THR A 35 -15.19 19.73 4.07
C THR A 35 -14.45 20.91 3.44
N GLY A 36 -15.15 21.68 2.60
CA GLY A 36 -14.84 23.07 2.20
C GLY A 36 -13.57 23.32 1.37
N SER A 37 -12.68 22.35 1.25
CA SER A 37 -11.57 22.34 0.30
C SER A 37 -11.86 21.25 -0.71
N ASP A 38 -11.72 21.54 -2.01
CA ASP A 38 -11.73 20.54 -3.09
C ASP A 38 -10.47 19.64 -3.04
N LEU A 39 -10.09 19.23 -1.83
CA LEU A 39 -8.93 18.41 -1.58
C LEU A 39 -9.24 17.00 -2.09
N LYS A 40 -8.55 16.66 -3.16
CA LYS A 40 -8.55 15.31 -3.73
C LYS A 40 -7.57 14.44 -2.94
N LEU A 41 -7.97 13.20 -2.72
CA LEU A 41 -7.18 12.17 -2.07
C LEU A 41 -7.21 10.91 -2.94
N LYS A 42 -6.04 10.40 -3.29
CA LYS A 42 -5.88 9.08 -3.90
C LYS A 42 -5.10 8.17 -2.98
N ARG A 43 -5.48 6.90 -2.91
CA ARG A 43 -4.83 5.93 -2.04
C ARG A 43 -4.42 4.67 -2.80
N TYR A 44 -3.36 4.04 -2.32
CA TYR A 44 -2.84 2.77 -2.84
C TYR A 44 -2.51 1.83 -1.67
N VAL A 45 -2.44 0.54 -1.95
CA VAL A 45 -1.79 -0.44 -1.07
C VAL A 45 -0.49 -0.88 -1.73
N PHE A 46 0.61 -0.77 -0.98
CA PHE A 46 1.93 -1.23 -1.37
C PHE A 46 2.28 -2.48 -0.58
N THR A 47 2.92 -3.43 -1.24
CA THR A 47 3.36 -4.70 -0.65
C THR A 47 4.85 -4.90 -0.90
N ASP A 48 5.64 -5.26 0.11
CA ASP A 48 7.05 -5.62 -0.07
C ASP A 48 7.22 -7.10 -0.48
N ASP A 49 8.45 -7.53 -0.73
CA ASP A 49 8.75 -8.89 -1.20
C ASP A 49 8.40 -9.99 -0.16
N GLU A 50 8.16 -9.64 1.11
CA GLU A 50 7.72 -10.57 2.16
C GLU A 50 6.19 -10.56 2.36
N GLY A 51 5.45 -9.80 1.55
CA GLY A 51 4.00 -9.71 1.67
C GLY A 51 3.53 -8.71 2.73
N ASN A 52 4.43 -7.97 3.39
CA ASN A 52 4.02 -6.92 4.32
C ASN A 52 3.37 -5.80 3.52
N GLN A 53 2.25 -5.27 4.03
CA GLN A 53 1.50 -4.22 3.35
C GLN A 53 1.64 -2.88 4.05
N THR A 54 1.42 -1.80 3.32
CA THR A 54 1.20 -0.46 3.88
C THR A 54 0.26 0.34 3.01
N SER A 55 -0.54 1.21 3.64
CA SER A 55 -1.41 2.14 2.92
C SER A 55 -0.65 3.41 2.56
N VAL A 56 -0.88 3.92 1.35
CA VAL A 56 -0.19 5.09 0.82
C VAL A 56 -1.21 6.12 0.35
N SER A 57 -1.06 7.36 0.79
CA SER A 57 -1.94 8.48 0.45
C SER A 57 -1.22 9.53 -0.40
N ILE A 58 -1.92 10.08 -1.38
CA ILE A 58 -1.49 11.19 -2.24
C ILE A 58 -2.59 12.25 -2.22
N PHE A 59 -2.22 13.51 -2.04
CA PHE A 59 -3.16 14.61 -1.90
C PHE A 59 -3.01 15.65 -3.01
N GLY A 60 -4.13 16.23 -3.42
CA GLY A 60 -4.19 17.37 -4.34
C GLY A 60 -3.48 17.14 -5.66
N ASP A 61 -2.72 18.14 -6.11
CA ASP A 61 -2.07 18.13 -7.43
C ASP A 61 -1.01 17.05 -7.61
N LEU A 62 -0.47 16.51 -6.51
CA LEU A 62 0.49 15.39 -6.58
C LEU A 62 -0.15 14.12 -7.15
N ILE A 63 -1.48 14.01 -7.09
CA ILE A 63 -2.22 12.92 -7.74
C ILE A 63 -1.93 12.90 -9.24
N ASN A 64 -1.88 14.08 -9.89
CA ASN A 64 -1.61 14.19 -11.32
C ASN A 64 -0.17 13.83 -11.68
N VAL A 65 0.76 13.97 -10.73
CA VAL A 65 2.18 13.62 -10.91
C VAL A 65 2.40 12.12 -10.74
N TYR A 66 1.86 11.55 -9.66
CA TYR A 66 2.16 10.17 -9.28
C TYR A 66 1.24 9.13 -9.92
N SER A 67 -0.05 9.43 -10.14
CA SER A 67 -1.01 8.42 -10.63
C SER A 67 -0.67 7.85 -12.00
N PRO A 68 -0.16 8.64 -12.98
CA PRO A 68 0.27 8.07 -14.26
C PRO A 68 1.49 7.13 -14.13
N VAL A 69 2.30 7.32 -13.08
CA VAL A 69 3.53 6.53 -12.83
C VAL A 69 3.23 5.25 -12.07
N LEU A 70 2.34 5.33 -11.08
CA LEU A 70 2.00 4.25 -10.16
C LEU A 70 0.93 3.33 -10.74
N GLN A 71 1.38 2.26 -11.38
CA GLN A 71 0.51 1.27 -12.03
C GLN A 71 0.35 0.04 -11.16
N LEU A 72 -0.88 -0.46 -11.09
CA LEU A 72 -1.22 -1.70 -10.40
C LEU A 72 -0.30 -2.85 -10.86
N TYR A 73 0.18 -3.61 -9.89
CA TYR A 73 1.03 -4.79 -10.05
C TYR A 73 2.43 -4.57 -10.66
N LYS A 74 2.87 -3.32 -10.75
CA LYS A 74 4.24 -2.96 -11.09
C LYS A 74 5.09 -2.80 -9.83
N VAL A 75 6.39 -3.05 -10.01
CA VAL A 75 7.40 -3.00 -8.95
C VAL A 75 8.14 -1.66 -9.02
N TYR A 76 8.33 -1.04 -7.86
CA TYR A 76 9.04 0.22 -7.74
C TYR A 76 10.02 0.15 -6.58
N GLU A 77 11.10 0.90 -6.69
CA GLU A 77 11.84 1.35 -5.54
C GLU A 77 11.31 2.72 -5.13
N ILE A 78 10.97 2.87 -3.85
CA ILE A 78 10.52 4.12 -3.26
C ILE A 78 11.43 4.54 -2.12
N SER A 79 11.75 5.84 -2.06
CA SER A 79 12.59 6.43 -1.02
C SER A 79 11.95 7.68 -0.45
N ASN A 80 12.13 7.88 0.86
CA ASN A 80 11.79 9.13 1.55
C ASN A 80 10.32 9.54 1.41
N ALA A 81 9.38 8.59 1.46
CA ALA A 81 7.99 8.94 1.71
C ALA A 81 7.82 9.37 3.18
N GLN A 82 6.85 10.24 3.47
CA GLN A 82 6.57 10.60 4.84
C GLN A 82 5.75 9.48 5.51
N VAL A 83 6.18 8.99 6.66
CA VAL A 83 5.44 7.99 7.44
C VAL A 83 4.67 8.72 8.55
N ARG A 84 3.37 8.44 8.71
CA ARG A 84 2.53 9.02 9.77
C ARG A 84 1.63 7.98 10.41
N PHE A 85 1.28 8.24 11.68
CA PHE A 85 0.17 7.54 12.31
C PHE A 85 -1.15 7.91 11.63
N VAL A 86 -2.04 6.94 11.55
CA VAL A 86 -3.39 7.10 11.02
C VAL A 86 -4.41 6.79 12.11
N GLN A 87 -5.38 7.69 12.28
CA GLN A 87 -6.47 7.46 13.23
C GLN A 87 -7.30 6.26 12.78
N PRO A 88 -7.79 5.41 13.71
CA PRO A 88 -8.46 4.15 13.37
C PRO A 88 -9.58 4.27 12.34
N GLN A 89 -10.38 5.34 12.40
CA GLN A 89 -11.50 5.55 11.48
C GLN A 89 -11.08 5.88 10.03
N TYR A 90 -9.80 6.17 9.77
CA TYR A 90 -9.26 6.45 8.44
C TYR A 90 -8.31 5.37 7.93
N GLN A 91 -8.13 4.29 8.70
CA GLN A 91 -7.34 3.13 8.33
C GLN A 91 -8.05 2.35 7.21
N ILE A 92 -7.29 1.97 6.17
CA ILE A 92 -7.76 1.03 5.14
C ILE A 92 -7.25 -0.38 5.45
N LEU A 93 -6.00 -0.44 5.92
CA LEU A 93 -5.41 -1.64 6.49
C LEU A 93 -5.49 -1.49 8.01
N ASN A 94 -5.67 -2.59 8.74
CA ASN A 94 -5.61 -2.65 10.21
C ASN A 94 -4.18 -2.40 10.73
N GLN A 95 -3.57 -1.30 10.31
CA GLN A 95 -2.20 -0.91 10.59
C GLN A 95 -2.17 0.54 11.09
N PRO A 96 -1.35 0.83 12.11
CA PRO A 96 -1.32 2.14 12.76
C PRO A 96 -0.64 3.23 11.92
N ASN A 97 0.11 2.85 10.87
CA ASN A 97 0.92 3.75 10.07
C ASN A 97 0.48 3.75 8.61
N GLN A 98 0.61 4.92 7.96
CA GLN A 98 0.47 5.09 6.52
C GLN A 98 1.66 5.88 5.97
N TRP A 99 1.90 5.76 4.67
CA TRP A 99 2.84 6.59 3.96
C TRP A 99 2.13 7.70 3.19
N ILE A 100 2.77 8.85 3.08
CA ILE A 100 2.28 10.00 2.34
C ILE A 100 3.34 10.35 1.30
N LEU A 101 2.95 10.32 0.03
CA LEU A 101 3.83 10.75 -1.05
C LEU A 101 3.88 12.27 -1.11
N GLN A 102 5.10 12.80 -1.08
CA GLN A 102 5.37 14.24 -1.11
C GLN A 102 6.32 14.55 -2.25
N ARG A 103 6.50 15.82 -2.60
CA ARG A 103 7.36 16.25 -3.72
C ARG A 103 8.80 15.72 -3.67
N HIS A 104 9.32 15.41 -2.49
CA HIS A 104 10.66 14.87 -2.31
C HIS A 104 10.71 13.34 -2.26
N THR A 105 9.57 12.66 -2.36
CA THR A 105 9.50 11.21 -2.43
C THR A 105 10.00 10.76 -3.79
N LEU A 106 11.04 9.93 -3.79
CA LEU A 106 11.67 9.41 -5.00
C LEU A 106 11.05 8.07 -5.34
N ILE A 107 10.68 7.87 -6.61
CA ILE A 107 10.09 6.63 -7.10
C ILE A 107 10.80 6.25 -8.39
N ARG A 108 11.23 4.99 -8.48
CA ARG A 108 11.94 4.44 -9.64
C ARG A 108 11.29 3.11 -10.05
N PRO A 109 10.73 2.98 -11.26
CA PRO A 109 10.20 1.70 -11.76
C PRO A 109 11.31 0.66 -11.85
N MET A 110 11.08 -0.53 -11.30
CA MET A 110 12.03 -1.66 -11.36
C MET A 110 11.59 -2.67 -12.41
N PRO A 111 12.55 -3.32 -13.12
CA PRO A 111 12.24 -4.52 -13.87
C PRO A 111 11.64 -5.56 -12.92
N ARG A 112 10.70 -6.34 -13.44
CA ARG A 112 10.06 -7.40 -12.66
C ARG A 112 11.03 -8.56 -12.55
N ASP A 113 11.69 -8.70 -11.39
CA ASP A 113 12.67 -9.77 -11.16
C ASP A 113 12.03 -11.18 -11.15
N ASN A 114 10.72 -11.28 -10.90
CA ASN A 114 9.99 -12.55 -10.94
C ASN A 114 8.50 -12.34 -11.31
N PRO A 115 7.99 -12.97 -12.39
CA PRO A 115 6.59 -12.86 -12.79
C PRO A 115 5.58 -13.54 -11.86
N ASN A 116 6.03 -14.39 -10.92
CA ASN A 116 5.16 -15.20 -10.05
C ASN A 116 4.83 -14.56 -8.69
N LEU A 117 5.22 -13.31 -8.43
CA LEU A 117 5.06 -12.63 -7.12
C LEU A 117 3.61 -12.27 -6.72
N TYR A 118 2.60 -12.78 -7.42
CA TYR A 118 1.23 -12.71 -6.90
C TYR A 118 1.00 -13.82 -5.88
N HIS A 119 1.58 -13.68 -4.68
CA HIS A 119 1.12 -14.45 -3.52
C HIS A 119 -0.39 -14.22 -3.22
N ILE A 120 -0.99 -13.20 -3.84
CA ILE A 120 -2.44 -12.92 -3.85
C ILE A 120 -3.25 -14.11 -4.40
N LEU A 121 -2.65 -15.03 -5.16
CA LEU A 121 -3.35 -16.18 -5.76
C LEU A 121 -3.13 -17.50 -5.00
N ASP A 122 -2.35 -17.52 -3.92
CA ASP A 122 -2.03 -18.77 -3.21
C ASP A 122 -3.19 -19.26 -2.32
N ASP A 123 -4.09 -18.37 -1.90
CA ASP A 123 -5.26 -18.67 -1.05
C ASP A 123 -6.60 -18.65 -1.83
N LEU A 124 -6.59 -19.03 -3.10
CA LEU A 124 -7.83 -19.11 -3.88
C LEU A 124 -8.71 -20.27 -3.39
N THR A 125 -9.87 -19.93 -2.84
CA THR A 125 -10.90 -20.92 -2.53
C THR A 125 -11.66 -21.28 -3.81
N PRO A 126 -11.71 -22.56 -4.22
CA PRO A 126 -12.55 -22.97 -5.35
C PRO A 126 -14.00 -22.53 -5.14
N LEU A 127 -14.67 -22.08 -6.19
CA LEU A 127 -16.06 -21.58 -6.11
C LEU A 127 -17.00 -22.58 -5.40
N SER A 128 -16.78 -23.88 -5.60
CA SER A 128 -17.53 -24.97 -4.96
C SER A 128 -17.41 -25.02 -3.43
N GLN A 129 -16.36 -24.43 -2.85
CA GLN A 129 -16.05 -24.47 -1.41
C GLN A 129 -16.37 -23.16 -0.68
N ILE A 130 -16.75 -22.09 -1.39
CA ILE A 130 -17.00 -20.77 -0.79
C ILE A 130 -18.08 -20.83 0.30
N ALA A 131 -19.18 -21.55 0.05
CA ALA A 131 -20.32 -21.64 0.98
C ALA A 131 -19.96 -22.32 2.32
N SER A 132 -19.01 -23.27 2.33
CA SER A 132 -18.53 -23.91 3.55
C SER A 132 -17.56 -23.01 4.33
N THR A 133 -16.67 -22.30 3.64
CA THR A 133 -15.69 -21.41 4.27
C THR A 133 -16.37 -20.24 4.99
N LEU A 134 -17.43 -19.66 4.40
CA LEU A 134 -18.20 -18.58 5.02
C LEU A 134 -18.93 -19.00 6.30
N LYS A 135 -19.38 -20.25 6.40
CA LYS A 135 -20.07 -20.76 7.61
C LYS A 135 -19.11 -20.93 8.80
N ASN A 136 -17.86 -21.30 8.53
CA ASN A 136 -16.85 -21.50 9.58
C ASN A 136 -16.29 -20.18 10.11
N GLY A 137 -16.23 -19.12 9.29
CA GLY A 137 -15.73 -17.80 9.72
C GLY A 137 -16.68 -17.01 10.64
N ILE A 138 -17.97 -17.34 10.68
CA ILE A 138 -18.96 -16.65 11.52
C ILE A 138 -19.00 -17.24 12.95
N GLN A 139 -18.52 -18.48 13.15
CA GLN A 139 -18.54 -19.13 14.47
C GLN A 139 -17.37 -18.73 15.39
N SER A 140 -16.37 -17.97 14.92
CA SER A 140 -15.21 -17.57 15.73
C SER A 140 -15.28 -16.15 16.31
N VAL A 141 -16.39 -15.41 16.12
CA VAL A 141 -16.64 -14.11 16.80
C VAL A 141 -17.76 -14.30 17.80
N GLY A 142 -17.47 -15.06 18.85
CA GLY A 142 -18.45 -15.46 19.85
C GLY A 142 -17.82 -16.22 20.99
N MET A 143 -16.78 -15.64 21.61
CA MET A 143 -16.38 -15.90 23.00
C MET A 143 -15.78 -14.63 23.59
#